data_AF-A0A3C0WY66-F1
#
_entry.id   AF-A0A3C0WY66-F1
#
_cell.length_a   1.000
_cell.length_b   1.000
_cell.length_c   1.000
_cell.angle_alpha   90.00
_cell.angle_beta   90.00
_cell.angle_gamma   90.00
#
_symmetry.space_group_name_H-M   'P 1'
#
loop_
_entity.id
_entity.type
_entity.pdbx_description
1 polymer ?
#
loop_
_entity_poly.entity_id
_entity_poly.type
_entity_poly.pdbx_seq_one_letter_code
_entity_poly.pdbx_strand_id
1 'polypeptide(L)'
;QSIGEPGTQLTMRTFHTGGIASTEDITQGLPRVEELFEARRPKRCALIAKIDGTVRIAEEKKSNVIIITNDELKTEEKVTIPYGIRCLVKDGDEVKAGDMLIPGAKYPQDILEAQGPEAVEEYIIAEIQNAYRTQGVDINDKHIEVIVRQMMRKLRITDPGSTDLLQNVSYEYKEIADANAAVQARIDAGEEGLTKATYRATLLGITKASLATESFLSAASFQETTRVLTEAAIKGKVDPLFGLKENVIIGKLVPAGTGMKCEEINPAEYEETEDNGLTDESDSVYENFAASTAAAE
;
A
#
# COMPACT_ATOMS: atom_id res chain seq x y z
N GLN A 1 -6.07 -1.15 -14.13
CA GLN A 1 -6.98 -1.50 -15.24
C GLN A 1 -7.86 -2.67 -14.85
N SER A 2 -7.30 -3.84 -14.51
CA SER A 2 -8.04 -5.04 -14.09
C SER A 2 -9.05 -4.83 -12.94
N ILE A 3 -8.81 -3.85 -12.07
CA ILE A 3 -9.73 -3.47 -10.97
C ILE A 3 -10.78 -2.45 -11.46
N GLY A 4 -10.35 -1.47 -12.25
CA GLY A 4 -11.16 -0.32 -12.65
C GLY A 4 -12.18 -0.64 -13.75
N GLU A 5 -11.82 -1.48 -14.73
CA GLU A 5 -12.73 -1.85 -15.83
C GLU A 5 -13.97 -2.59 -15.30
N PRO A 6 -13.86 -3.66 -14.49
CA PRO A 6 -15.03 -4.28 -13.88
C PRO A 6 -15.74 -3.37 -12.87
N GLY A 7 -15.05 -2.37 -12.31
CA GLY A 7 -15.64 -1.34 -11.46
C GLY A 7 -16.79 -0.58 -12.13
N THR A 8 -16.72 -0.38 -13.44
CA THR A 8 -17.81 0.23 -14.21
C THR A 8 -19.05 -0.67 -14.31
N GLN A 9 -18.87 -1.99 -14.22
CA GLN A 9 -19.99 -2.95 -14.19
C GLN A 9 -20.64 -2.98 -12.81
N LEU A 10 -19.84 -2.78 -11.75
CA LEU A 10 -20.34 -2.66 -10.37
C LEU A 10 -21.28 -1.47 -10.22
N THR A 11 -20.97 -0.31 -10.81
CA THR A 11 -21.88 0.85 -10.74
C THR A 11 -23.21 0.58 -11.44
N MET A 12 -23.20 -0.02 -12.64
CA MET A 12 -24.43 -0.24 -13.40
C MET A 12 -25.40 -1.22 -12.72
N ARG A 13 -24.90 -2.26 -12.04
CA ARG A 13 -25.74 -3.24 -11.34
C ARG A 13 -26.37 -2.70 -10.05
N THR A 14 -25.72 -1.76 -9.36
CA THR A 14 -26.27 -1.18 -8.12
C THR A 14 -27.56 -0.38 -8.31
N PHE A 15 -27.81 0.19 -9.51
CA PHE A 15 -29.05 0.93 -9.78
C PHE A 15 -30.31 0.07 -9.77
N HIS A 16 -30.20 -1.25 -10.01
CA HIS A 16 -31.35 -2.13 -10.19
C HIS A 16 -31.75 -2.85 -8.89
N THR A 17 -30.91 -2.77 -7.85
CA THR A 17 -31.16 -3.32 -6.50
C THR A 17 -31.39 -2.20 -5.46
N GLY A 18 -31.39 -0.94 -5.88
CA GLY A 18 -31.46 0.26 -5.02
C GLY A 18 -32.79 0.53 -4.31
N GLY A 19 -33.54 -0.51 -3.90
CA GLY A 19 -34.88 -0.34 -3.34
C GLY A 19 -35.28 -1.29 -2.22
N ILE A 20 -34.47 -2.28 -1.85
CA ILE A 20 -34.73 -3.09 -0.67
C ILE A 20 -33.75 -2.63 0.39
N ALA A 21 -34.25 -1.92 1.40
CA ALA A 21 -33.54 -1.75 2.66
C ALA A 21 -33.37 -3.16 3.26
N SER A 22 -32.39 -3.92 2.76
CA SER A 22 -31.96 -5.14 3.41
C SER A 22 -31.54 -4.75 4.82
N THR A 23 -32.00 -5.52 5.79
CA THR A 23 -31.84 -5.29 7.22
C THR A 23 -30.37 -5.19 7.67
N GLU A 24 -29.44 -5.48 6.75
CA GLU A 24 -28.00 -5.25 6.84
C GLU A 24 -27.62 -3.97 6.10
N ASP A 25 -27.57 -2.89 6.86
CA ASP A 25 -27.19 -1.52 6.50
C ASP A 25 -25.65 -1.42 6.31
N ILE A 26 -25.08 -2.35 5.54
CA ILE A 26 -23.65 -2.48 5.21
C ILE A 26 -23.48 -1.98 3.76
N THR A 27 -22.46 -1.15 3.52
CA THR A 27 -22.12 -0.71 2.17
C THR A 27 -21.72 -1.91 1.32
N GLN A 28 -22.34 -2.08 0.15
CA GLN A 28 -22.10 -3.20 -0.76
C GLN A 28 -21.68 -2.70 -2.16
N GLY A 29 -20.97 -3.54 -2.91
CA GLY A 29 -20.53 -3.23 -4.27
C GLY A 29 -19.43 -2.16 -4.34
N LEU A 30 -19.45 -1.31 -5.37
CA LEU A 30 -18.41 -0.29 -5.57
C LEU A 30 -18.23 0.67 -4.38
N PRO A 31 -19.30 1.18 -3.73
CA PRO A 31 -19.15 2.02 -2.53
C PRO A 31 -18.30 1.39 -1.42
N ARG A 32 -18.35 0.05 -1.27
CA ARG A 32 -17.52 -0.67 -0.30
C ARG A 32 -16.05 -0.71 -0.73
N VAL A 33 -15.80 -0.96 -2.01
CA VAL A 33 -14.45 -0.96 -2.59
C VAL A 33 -13.81 0.43 -2.48
N GLU A 34 -14.55 1.51 -2.76
CA GLU A 34 -14.10 2.88 -2.58
C GLU A 34 -13.80 3.21 -1.11
N GLU A 35 -14.68 2.79 -0.19
CA GLU A 35 -14.48 2.98 1.25
C GLU A 35 -13.18 2.33 1.73
N LEU A 36 -12.87 1.12 1.24
CA LEU A 36 -11.64 0.39 1.57
C LEU A 36 -10.39 1.03 0.96
N PHE A 37 -10.40 1.34 -0.33
CA PHE A 37 -9.25 1.96 -1.00
C PHE A 37 -8.94 3.37 -0.49
N GLU A 38 -9.94 4.09 0.00
CA GLU A 38 -9.72 5.39 0.65
C GLU A 38 -9.47 5.28 2.16
N ALA A 39 -9.42 4.07 2.71
CA ALA A 39 -9.28 3.79 4.14
C ALA A 39 -10.26 4.63 4.98
N ARG A 40 -11.50 4.77 4.50
CA ARG A 40 -12.55 5.58 5.14
C ARG A 40 -13.19 4.80 6.29
N ARG A 41 -13.66 5.53 7.29
CA ARG A 41 -14.41 4.94 8.40
C ARG A 41 -15.79 4.48 7.91
N PRO A 42 -16.15 3.19 8.08
CA PRO A 42 -17.46 2.68 7.69
C PRO A 42 -18.60 3.35 8.45
N LYS A 43 -19.78 3.46 7.83
CA LYS A 43 -20.99 4.02 8.48
C LYS A 43 -21.41 3.22 9.72
N ARG A 44 -21.46 1.89 9.60
CA ARG A 44 -21.62 0.96 10.73
C ARG A 44 -20.28 0.30 11.03
N CYS A 45 -19.45 1.02 11.78
CA CYS A 45 -18.17 0.54 12.24
C CYS A 45 -18.36 -0.53 13.32
N ALA A 46 -17.83 -1.74 13.10
CA ALA A 46 -17.62 -2.70 14.17
C ALA A 46 -16.63 -2.11 15.18
N LEU A 47 -16.84 -2.40 16.46
CA LEU A 47 -15.80 -2.22 17.47
C LEU A 47 -15.08 -3.54 17.64
N ILE A 48 -13.75 -3.48 17.60
CA ILE A 48 -12.89 -4.65 17.78
C ILE A 48 -12.07 -4.50 19.07
N ALA A 49 -11.66 -5.61 19.65
CA ALA A 49 -10.70 -5.63 20.75
C ALA A 49 -9.32 -5.16 20.25
N LYS A 50 -8.64 -4.23 20.93
CA LYS A 50 -7.27 -3.85 20.57
C LYS A 50 -6.20 -4.67 21.29
N ILE A 51 -6.58 -5.29 22.40
CA ILE A 51 -5.71 -6.16 23.19
C ILE A 51 -6.39 -7.52 23.41
N ASP A 52 -5.57 -8.55 23.58
CA ASP A 52 -6.02 -9.85 24.08
C ASP A 52 -6.45 -9.72 25.55
N GLY A 53 -7.46 -10.46 25.98
CA GLY A 53 -7.82 -10.50 27.40
C GLY A 53 -9.20 -11.04 27.70
N THR A 54 -9.59 -10.89 28.97
CA THR A 54 -10.92 -11.30 29.45
C THR A 54 -11.87 -10.10 29.44
N VAL A 55 -13.07 -10.31 28.92
CA VAL A 55 -14.12 -9.29 28.82
C VAL A 55 -14.87 -9.16 30.14
N ARG A 56 -15.04 -7.91 30.59
CA ARG A 56 -16.01 -7.52 31.62
C ARG A 56 -16.96 -6.46 31.11
N ILE A 57 -18.26 -6.66 31.25
CA ILE A 57 -19.30 -5.70 30.83
C ILE A 57 -19.81 -4.95 32.06
N ALA A 58 -19.66 -3.63 32.04
CA ALA A 58 -20.15 -2.73 33.09
C ALA A 58 -21.13 -1.70 32.52
N GLU A 59 -22.07 -1.25 33.33
CA GLU A 59 -22.95 -0.13 32.97
C GLU A 59 -22.43 1.16 33.62
N GLU A 60 -22.02 2.13 32.80
CA GLU A 60 -21.58 3.45 33.25
C GLU A 60 -22.47 4.53 32.63
N LYS A 61 -23.05 5.42 33.45
CA LYS A 61 -23.80 6.62 33.00
C LYS A 61 -24.87 6.33 31.92
N LYS A 62 -25.58 5.20 32.01
CA LYS A 62 -26.59 4.70 31.06
C LYS A 62 -26.04 4.22 29.70
N SER A 63 -24.74 3.92 29.63
CA SER A 63 -24.10 3.26 28.49
C SER A 63 -23.40 2.00 28.96
N ASN A 64 -23.48 0.94 28.17
CA ASN A 64 -22.71 -0.27 28.42
C ASN A 64 -21.26 -0.02 28.01
N VAL A 65 -20.32 -0.47 28.83
CA VAL A 65 -18.88 -0.37 28.60
C VAL A 65 -18.30 -1.77 28.69
N ILE A 66 -17.50 -2.14 27.69
CA ILE A 66 -16.69 -3.35 27.67
C ILE A 66 -15.33 -2.98 28.22
N ILE A 67 -14.86 -3.72 29.21
CA ILE A 67 -13.53 -3.60 29.79
C ILE A 67 -12.80 -4.88 29.44
N ILE A 68 -11.72 -4.79 28.69
CA ILE A 68 -10.87 -5.92 28.35
C ILE A 68 -9.64 -5.83 29.23
N THR A 69 -9.41 -6.84 30.06
CA THR A 69 -8.27 -6.91 30.97
C THR A 69 -7.28 -7.97 30.47
N ASN A 70 -6.04 -7.55 30.26
CA ASN A 70 -4.93 -8.44 29.98
C ASN A 70 -4.10 -8.64 31.25
N ASP A 71 -4.18 -9.83 31.83
CA ASP A 71 -3.51 -10.14 33.11
C ASP A 71 -1.98 -10.21 32.98
N GLU A 72 -1.45 -10.56 31.81
CA GLU A 72 -0.02 -10.68 31.57
C GLU A 72 0.64 -9.30 31.46
N LEU A 73 0.04 -8.40 30.69
CA LEU A 73 0.54 -7.05 30.45
C LEU A 73 0.09 -6.04 31.51
N LYS A 74 -0.86 -6.44 32.38
CA LYS A 74 -1.53 -5.59 33.37
C LYS A 74 -2.12 -4.32 32.74
N THR A 75 -2.66 -4.47 31.53
CA THR A 75 -3.32 -3.40 30.79
C THR A 75 -4.83 -3.61 30.80
N GLU A 76 -5.56 -2.49 30.88
CA GLU A 76 -7.01 -2.48 30.75
C GLU A 76 -7.39 -1.55 29.62
N GLU A 77 -8.24 -2.04 28.71
CA GLU A 77 -8.85 -1.23 27.67
C GLU A 77 -10.35 -1.08 27.94
N LYS A 78 -10.84 0.17 27.89
CA LYS A 78 -12.27 0.46 28.04
C LYS A 78 -12.87 0.90 26.71
N VAL A 79 -13.91 0.20 26.28
CA VAL A 79 -14.62 0.44 25.03
C VAL A 79 -16.08 0.75 25.34
N THR A 80 -16.51 1.98 25.08
CA THR A 80 -17.91 2.40 25.26
C THR A 80 -18.76 1.92 24.10
N ILE A 81 -19.85 1.23 24.41
CA ILE A 81 -20.81 0.72 23.43
C ILE A 81 -21.86 1.81 23.17
N PRO A 82 -22.12 2.19 21.90
CA PRO A 82 -23.23 3.07 21.57
C PRO A 82 -24.59 2.46 21.99
N TYR A 83 -25.50 3.32 22.43
CA TYR A 83 -26.82 2.88 22.90
C TYR A 83 -27.62 2.14 21.81
N GLY A 84 -28.29 1.06 22.19
CA GLY A 84 -29.18 0.29 21.32
C GLY A 84 -28.51 -0.79 20.46
N ILE A 85 -27.19 -1.00 20.59
CA ILE A 85 -26.46 -2.05 19.87
C ILE A 85 -26.21 -3.25 20.77
N ARG A 86 -26.43 -4.46 20.23
CA ARG A 86 -26.14 -5.72 20.93
C ARG A 86 -24.67 -6.09 20.77
N CYS A 87 -24.05 -6.52 21.86
CA CYS A 87 -22.68 -7.04 21.86
C CYS A 87 -22.65 -8.48 21.34
N LEU A 88 -21.54 -8.87 20.72
CA LEU A 88 -21.27 -10.25 20.30
C LEU A 88 -20.65 -11.08 21.42
N VAL A 89 -20.00 -10.41 22.38
CA VAL A 89 -19.30 -10.99 23.53
C VAL A 89 -20.12 -10.91 24.80
N LYS A 90 -19.86 -11.81 25.75
CA LYS A 90 -20.45 -11.88 27.07
C LYS A 90 -19.42 -11.58 28.16
N ASP A 91 -19.92 -11.34 29.37
CA ASP A 91 -19.08 -11.18 30.56
C ASP A 91 -18.33 -12.48 30.86
N GLY A 92 -17.01 -12.40 31.00
CA GLY A 92 -16.11 -13.54 31.20
C GLY A 92 -15.62 -14.23 29.92
N ASP A 93 -15.98 -13.75 28.72
CA ASP A 93 -15.45 -14.29 27.47
C ASP A 93 -13.97 -13.89 27.28
N GLU A 94 -13.16 -14.79 26.76
CA GLU A 94 -11.80 -14.49 26.29
C GLU A 94 -11.85 -13.99 24.84
N VAL A 95 -11.18 -12.87 24.57
CA VAL A 95 -11.09 -12.25 23.24
C VAL A 95 -9.64 -12.05 22.82
N LYS A 96 -9.39 -12.14 21.52
CA LYS A 96 -8.12 -11.77 20.91
C LYS A 96 -8.19 -10.39 20.26
N ALA A 97 -7.05 -9.74 20.14
CA ALA A 97 -6.89 -8.51 19.41
C ALA A 97 -7.40 -8.70 17.96
N GLY A 98 -8.33 -7.85 17.55
CA GLY A 98 -9.04 -7.91 16.28
C GLY A 98 -10.40 -8.60 16.29
N ASP A 99 -10.80 -9.24 17.39
CA ASP A 99 -12.11 -9.85 17.54
C ASP A 99 -13.21 -8.80 17.63
N MET A 100 -14.36 -9.08 17.01
CA MET A 100 -15.47 -8.13 16.97
C MET A 100 -16.26 -8.17 18.28
N LEU A 101 -16.32 -7.03 18.95
CA LEU A 101 -17.14 -6.81 20.13
C LEU A 101 -18.58 -6.44 19.75
N ILE A 102 -18.71 -5.70 18.65
CA ILE A 102 -19.97 -5.18 18.11
C ILE A 102 -20.06 -5.55 16.62
N PRO A 103 -21.25 -5.96 16.11
CA PRO A 103 -21.41 -6.25 14.70
C PRO A 103 -21.24 -4.99 13.82
N GLY A 104 -20.63 -5.15 12.66
CA GLY A 104 -20.44 -4.09 11.68
C GLY A 104 -19.28 -4.37 10.74
N ALA A 105 -18.94 -3.40 9.90
CA ALA A 105 -17.75 -3.44 9.08
C ALA A 105 -16.53 -3.03 9.92
N LYS A 106 -15.45 -3.84 9.90
CA LYS A 106 -14.21 -3.49 10.58
C LYS A 106 -13.56 -2.28 9.92
N TYR A 107 -12.98 -1.40 10.71
CA TYR A 107 -12.22 -0.26 10.22
C TYR A 107 -10.75 -0.65 10.04
N PRO A 108 -10.15 -0.51 8.83
CA PRO A 108 -8.78 -0.95 8.60
C PRO A 108 -7.72 -0.34 9.53
N GLN A 109 -7.90 0.89 10.01
CA GLN A 109 -6.95 1.49 10.95
C GLN A 109 -7.04 0.87 12.35
N ASP A 110 -8.24 0.46 12.80
CA ASP A 110 -8.37 -0.24 14.08
C ASP A 110 -7.69 -1.61 14.00
N ILE A 111 -7.81 -2.30 12.86
CA ILE A 111 -7.10 -3.56 12.61
C ILE A 111 -5.58 -3.33 12.62
N LEU A 112 -5.11 -2.22 12.02
CA LEU A 112 -3.69 -1.88 12.00
C LEU A 112 -3.11 -1.72 13.40
N GLU A 113 -3.86 -1.07 14.28
CA GLU A 113 -3.48 -0.85 15.67
C GLU A 113 -3.50 -2.15 16.49
N ALA A 114 -4.48 -3.02 16.25
CA ALA A 114 -4.70 -4.24 17.03
C ALA A 114 -3.83 -5.43 16.57
N GLN A 115 -3.71 -5.65 15.27
CA GLN A 115 -3.15 -6.88 14.68
C GLN A 115 -1.91 -6.62 13.80
N GLY A 116 -1.61 -5.37 13.47
CA GLY A 116 -0.45 -5.00 12.66
C GLY A 116 -0.71 -4.97 11.15
N PRO A 117 0.33 -4.73 10.34
CA PRO A 117 0.18 -4.42 8.91
C PRO A 117 -0.30 -5.61 8.08
N GLU A 118 0.22 -6.81 8.31
CA GLU A 118 -0.12 -8.02 7.55
C GLU A 118 -1.62 -8.33 7.63
N ALA A 119 -2.19 -8.24 8.83
CA ALA A 119 -3.62 -8.47 9.06
C ALA A 119 -4.52 -7.46 8.33
N VAL A 120 -4.07 -6.21 8.19
CA VAL A 120 -4.79 -5.17 7.45
C VAL A 120 -4.74 -5.44 5.95
N GLU A 121 -3.58 -5.84 5.43
CA GLU A 121 -3.42 -6.16 4.03
C GLU A 121 -4.35 -7.31 3.63
N GLU A 122 -4.31 -8.41 4.40
CA GLU A 122 -5.18 -9.57 4.19
C GLU A 122 -6.66 -9.19 4.29
N TYR A 123 -7.05 -8.38 5.29
CA TYR A 123 -8.42 -7.91 5.44
C TYR A 123 -8.91 -7.11 4.23
N ILE A 124 -8.11 -6.14 3.76
CA ILE A 124 -8.48 -5.30 2.63
C ILE A 124 -8.60 -6.14 1.35
N ILE A 125 -7.65 -7.04 1.11
CA ILE A 125 -7.66 -7.93 -0.06
C ILE A 125 -8.92 -8.81 -0.03
N ALA A 126 -9.18 -9.49 1.09
CA ALA A 126 -10.33 -10.38 1.24
C ALA A 126 -11.66 -9.64 1.03
N GLU A 127 -11.80 -8.45 1.61
CA GLU A 127 -13.05 -7.68 1.55
C GLU A 127 -13.31 -7.11 0.15
N ILE A 128 -12.27 -6.61 -0.53
CA ILE A 128 -12.39 -6.14 -1.92
C ILE A 128 -12.71 -7.32 -2.83
N GLN A 129 -12.01 -8.44 -2.67
CA GLN A 129 -12.21 -9.63 -3.48
C GLN A 129 -13.62 -10.21 -3.27
N ASN A 130 -14.17 -10.13 -2.06
CA ASN A 130 -15.56 -10.52 -1.77
C ASN A 130 -16.57 -9.59 -2.50
N ALA A 131 -16.32 -8.28 -2.51
CA ALA A 131 -17.17 -7.32 -3.22
C ALA A 131 -17.21 -7.58 -4.74
N TYR A 132 -16.10 -7.97 -5.36
CA TYR A 132 -16.05 -8.36 -6.78
C TYR A 132 -16.65 -9.75 -7.04
N ARG A 133 -16.34 -10.75 -6.20
CA ARG A 133 -16.85 -12.13 -6.33
C ARG A 133 -18.37 -12.21 -6.19
N THR A 134 -18.96 -11.46 -5.25
CA THR A 134 -20.42 -11.37 -5.08
C THR A 134 -21.12 -10.85 -6.36
N GLN A 135 -20.37 -10.14 -7.21
CA GLN A 135 -20.84 -9.58 -8.47
C GLN A 135 -20.39 -10.42 -9.67
N GLY A 136 -19.85 -11.62 -9.45
CA GLY A 136 -19.44 -12.55 -10.49
C GLY A 136 -18.23 -12.10 -11.30
N VAL A 137 -17.42 -11.19 -10.76
CA VAL A 137 -16.15 -10.78 -11.37
C VAL A 137 -15.02 -11.46 -10.61
N ASP A 138 -14.18 -12.19 -11.33
CA ASP A 138 -12.97 -12.78 -10.78
C ASP A 138 -11.76 -11.90 -11.13
N ILE A 139 -11.01 -11.49 -10.11
CA ILE A 139 -9.80 -10.65 -10.23
C ILE A 139 -8.69 -11.38 -9.51
N ASN A 140 -7.49 -11.41 -10.10
CA ASN A 140 -6.35 -11.98 -9.41
C ASN A 140 -5.89 -11.07 -8.25
N ASP A 141 -5.72 -11.65 -7.07
CA ASP A 141 -5.37 -10.96 -5.82
C ASP A 141 -4.10 -10.10 -5.94
N LYS A 142 -3.13 -10.51 -6.78
CA LYS A 142 -1.90 -9.75 -7.06
C LYS A 142 -2.17 -8.30 -7.45
N HIS A 143 -3.28 -8.04 -8.15
CA HIS A 143 -3.63 -6.69 -8.58
C HIS A 143 -4.04 -5.83 -7.38
N ILE A 144 -4.75 -6.42 -6.42
CA ILE A 144 -5.21 -5.73 -5.22
C ILE A 144 -4.02 -5.54 -4.27
N GLU A 145 -3.20 -6.57 -4.08
CA GLU A 145 -1.96 -6.52 -3.29
C GLU A 145 -1.06 -5.37 -3.71
N VAL A 146 -0.84 -5.17 -5.01
CA VAL A 146 -0.01 -4.08 -5.52
C VAL A 146 -0.57 -2.71 -5.11
N ILE A 147 -1.89 -2.54 -5.07
CA ILE A 147 -2.52 -1.29 -4.65
C ILE A 147 -2.43 -1.12 -3.13
N VAL A 148 -2.73 -2.16 -2.36
CA VAL A 148 -2.66 -2.13 -0.89
C VAL A 148 -1.24 -1.83 -0.42
N ARG A 149 -0.23 -2.41 -1.08
CA ARG A 149 1.18 -2.08 -0.84
C ARG A 149 1.49 -0.60 -1.03
N GLN A 150 0.87 0.07 -2.00
CA GLN A 150 1.03 1.52 -2.18
C GLN A 150 0.34 2.33 -1.07
N MET A 151 -0.76 1.85 -0.52
CA MET A 151 -1.47 2.48 0.60
C MET A 151 -0.66 2.45 1.91
N MET A 152 0.22 1.46 2.07
CA MET A 152 1.03 1.23 3.28
C MET A 152 2.52 1.61 3.14
N ARG A 153 2.89 2.28 2.05
CA ARG A 153 4.29 2.62 1.73
C ARG A 153 4.97 3.53 2.77
N LYS A 154 4.20 4.37 3.47
CA LYS A 154 4.73 5.37 4.41
C LYS A 154 4.64 4.90 5.86
N LEU A 155 5.66 5.24 6.63
CA LEU A 155 5.80 4.92 8.05
C LEU A 155 5.84 6.21 8.85
N ARG A 156 5.12 6.26 9.98
CA ARG A 156 5.06 7.44 10.85
C ARG A 156 5.99 7.27 12.04
N ILE A 157 6.84 8.25 12.29
CA ILE A 157 7.78 8.24 13.41
C ILE A 157 7.03 8.43 14.73
N THR A 158 7.23 7.50 15.66
CA THR A 158 6.71 7.58 17.04
C THR A 158 7.71 8.25 17.96
N ASP A 159 8.98 7.89 17.84
CA ASP A 159 10.09 8.52 18.55
C ASP A 159 11.28 8.65 17.59
N PRO A 160 11.76 9.88 17.32
CA PRO A 160 12.89 10.09 16.41
C PRO A 160 14.23 9.59 16.97
N GLY A 161 14.32 9.34 18.28
CA GLY A 161 15.58 8.92 18.91
C GLY A 161 16.70 9.95 18.66
N SER A 162 17.85 9.47 18.20
CA SER A 162 19.01 10.30 17.85
C SER A 162 19.12 10.60 16.35
N THR A 163 18.06 10.37 15.56
CA THR A 163 18.03 10.70 14.13
C THR A 163 17.57 12.15 13.89
N ASP A 164 17.81 12.68 12.69
CA ASP A 164 17.29 13.99 12.26
C ASP A 164 15.81 13.96 11.82
N LEU A 165 15.12 12.83 12.03
CA LEU A 165 13.72 12.67 11.64
C LEU A 165 12.80 13.42 12.60
N LEU A 166 11.65 13.87 12.08
CA LEU A 166 10.66 14.57 12.89
C LEU A 166 9.61 13.62 13.44
N GLN A 167 9.31 13.77 14.73
CA GLN A 167 8.24 13.02 15.39
C GLN A 167 6.90 13.31 14.72
N ASN A 168 6.05 12.28 14.60
CA ASN A 168 4.73 12.35 13.97
C ASN A 168 4.71 12.67 12.47
N VAL A 169 5.86 12.75 11.81
CA VAL A 169 5.96 12.90 10.36
C VAL A 169 6.09 11.52 9.70
N SER A 170 5.57 11.41 8.48
CA SER A 170 5.60 10.18 7.70
C SER A 170 6.73 10.22 6.67
N TYR A 171 7.55 9.18 6.66
CA TYR A 171 8.69 8.99 5.76
C TYR A 171 8.59 7.63 5.06
N GLU A 172 9.42 7.39 4.05
CA GLU A 172 9.55 6.07 3.45
C GLU A 172 10.43 5.15 4.28
N TYR A 173 10.25 3.84 4.11
CA TYR A 173 11.11 2.85 4.75
C TYR A 173 12.59 3.08 4.44
N LYS A 174 12.93 3.44 3.20
CA LYS A 174 14.33 3.69 2.81
C LYS A 174 14.94 4.87 3.57
N GLU A 175 14.24 6.00 3.65
CA GLU A 175 14.71 7.19 4.37
C GLU A 175 14.95 6.90 5.86
N ILE A 176 14.04 6.13 6.47
CA ILE A 176 14.17 5.72 7.88
C ILE A 176 15.31 4.72 8.06
N ALA A 177 15.46 3.76 7.15
CA ALA A 177 16.52 2.77 7.18
C ALA A 177 17.91 3.42 7.06
N ASP A 178 18.06 4.38 6.13
CA ASP A 178 19.30 5.12 5.92
C ASP A 178 19.65 5.96 7.17
N ALA A 179 18.67 6.66 7.76
CA ALA A 179 18.86 7.42 8.99
C ALA A 179 19.24 6.53 10.19
N ASN A 180 18.56 5.39 10.35
CA ASN A 180 18.86 4.43 11.40
C ASN A 180 20.21 3.73 11.21
N ALA A 181 20.63 3.50 9.96
CA ALA A 181 21.96 2.96 9.65
C ALA A 181 23.08 3.95 10.02
N ALA A 182 22.89 5.24 9.76
CA ALA A 182 23.83 6.28 10.17
C ALA A 182 23.99 6.37 11.70
N VAL A 183 22.89 6.29 12.45
CA VAL A 183 22.93 6.23 13.92
C VAL A 183 23.58 4.93 14.41
N GLN A 184 23.28 3.79 13.76
CA GLN A 184 23.93 2.52 14.11
C GLN A 184 25.45 2.59 13.93
N ALA A 185 25.94 3.18 12.85
CA ALA A 185 27.38 3.33 12.63
C ALA A 185 28.07 4.16 13.72
N ARG A 186 27.36 5.14 14.31
CA ARG A 186 27.87 5.94 15.45
C ARG A 186 27.88 5.15 16.75
N ILE A 187 26.87 4.32 16.98
CA ILE A 187 26.83 3.37 18.10
C ILE A 187 28.00 2.39 17.99
N ASP A 188 28.23 1.83 16.80
CA ASP A 188 29.32 0.89 16.53
C ASP A 188 30.70 1.55 16.69
N ALA A 189 30.79 2.87 16.47
CA ALA A 189 31.99 3.67 16.73
C ALA A 189 32.23 3.99 18.23
N GLY A 190 31.34 3.53 19.12
CA GLY A 190 31.50 3.65 20.58
C GLY A 190 30.87 4.87 21.21
N GLU A 191 29.99 5.60 20.51
CA GLU A 191 29.18 6.65 21.14
C GLU A 191 28.06 6.02 21.98
N GLU A 192 28.06 6.27 23.29
CA GLU A 192 27.03 5.78 24.21
C GLU A 192 25.81 6.70 24.25
N GLY A 193 24.61 6.12 24.41
CA GLY A 193 23.37 6.86 24.61
C GLY A 193 22.57 7.20 23.35
N LEU A 194 22.99 6.72 22.17
CA LEU A 194 22.19 6.87 20.95
C LEU A 194 21.10 5.81 20.83
N THR A 195 19.94 6.23 20.34
CA THR A 195 18.81 5.36 20.05
C THR A 195 18.34 5.54 18.60
N LYS A 196 17.90 4.44 17.99
CA LYS A 196 17.30 4.46 16.64
C LYS A 196 15.92 5.10 16.69
N ALA A 197 15.49 5.65 15.56
CA ALA A 197 14.12 6.07 15.39
C ALA A 197 13.18 4.87 15.39
N THR A 198 12.13 4.96 16.21
CA THR A 198 11.01 4.03 16.21
C THR A 198 9.87 4.60 15.35
N TYR A 199 9.16 3.70 14.69
CA TYR A 199 8.11 4.05 13.76
C TYR A 199 6.98 3.03 13.79
N ARG A 200 5.82 3.45 13.30
CA ARG A 200 4.65 2.61 13.10
C ARG A 200 4.15 2.71 11.67
N ALA A 201 3.62 1.61 11.15
CA ALA A 201 2.95 1.58 9.86
C ALA A 201 1.78 2.59 9.83
N THR A 202 1.54 3.20 8.67
CA THR A 202 0.42 4.11 8.48
C THR A 202 -0.32 3.71 7.21
N LEU A 203 -1.62 3.45 7.35
CA LEU A 203 -2.50 3.21 6.21
C LEU A 203 -3.04 4.54 5.68
N LEU A 204 -2.78 4.82 4.40
CA LEU A 204 -3.28 5.99 3.69
C LEU A 204 -4.26 5.55 2.60
N GLY A 205 -5.36 6.30 2.41
CA GLY A 205 -6.21 6.14 1.23
C GLY A 205 -5.45 6.45 -0.06
N ILE A 206 -5.84 5.82 -1.18
CA ILE A 206 -5.13 5.95 -2.46
C ILE A 206 -5.00 7.40 -2.94
N THR A 207 -5.98 8.26 -2.68
CA THR A 207 -5.93 9.70 -3.01
C THR A 207 -4.82 10.42 -2.22
N LYS A 208 -4.65 10.08 -0.94
CA LYS A 208 -3.60 10.68 -0.11
C LYS A 208 -2.22 10.06 -0.40
N ALA A 209 -2.18 8.76 -0.68
CA ALA A 209 -0.94 8.07 -1.06
C ALA A 209 -0.36 8.60 -2.38
N SER A 210 -1.22 8.95 -3.36
CA SER A 210 -0.78 9.50 -4.65
C SER A 210 -0.20 10.91 -4.54
N LEU A 211 -0.72 11.73 -3.62
CA LEU A 211 -0.18 13.07 -3.31
C LEU A 211 1.12 13.01 -2.52
N ALA A 212 1.35 11.94 -1.75
CA ALA A 212 2.54 11.73 -0.95
C ALA A 212 3.71 11.10 -1.73
N THR A 213 3.68 11.19 -3.05
CA THR A 213 4.75 10.70 -3.93
C THR A 213 5.98 11.61 -3.87
N GLU A 214 7.16 11.05 -4.17
CA GLU A 214 8.42 11.81 -4.16
C GLU A 214 8.50 12.81 -5.32
N SER A 215 7.93 12.46 -6.47
CA SER A 215 7.85 13.35 -7.62
C SER A 215 6.83 14.46 -7.38
N PHE A 216 7.31 15.70 -7.36
CA PHE A 216 6.44 16.86 -7.31
C PHE A 216 5.70 17.08 -8.64
N LEU A 217 6.24 16.62 -9.78
CA LEU A 217 5.57 16.72 -11.08
C LEU A 217 4.34 15.80 -11.14
N SER A 218 4.49 14.56 -10.68
CA SER A 218 3.38 13.62 -10.57
C SER A 218 2.36 14.07 -9.53
N ALA A 219 2.79 14.51 -8.35
CA ALA A 219 1.88 15.05 -7.34
C ALA A 219 1.09 16.28 -7.85
N ALA A 220 1.77 17.24 -8.50
CA ALA A 220 1.12 18.43 -9.05
C ALA A 220 0.13 18.09 -10.18
N SER A 221 0.35 17.01 -10.94
CA SER A 221 -0.58 16.59 -11.99
C SER A 221 -1.94 16.08 -11.47
N PHE A 222 -2.04 15.74 -10.17
CA PHE A 222 -3.23 15.13 -9.59
C PHE A 222 -4.14 16.15 -8.89
N GLN A 223 -3.69 16.75 -7.79
CA GLN A 223 -4.43 17.79 -7.05
C GLN A 223 -3.46 18.81 -6.43
N GLU A 224 -4.00 19.96 -6.00
CA GLU A 224 -3.27 20.97 -5.20
C GLU A 224 -1.96 21.51 -5.84
N THR A 225 -1.97 21.70 -7.17
CA THR A 225 -0.85 22.16 -8.01
C THR A 225 -0.02 23.29 -7.38
N THR A 226 -0.67 24.39 -6.98
CA THR A 226 0.00 25.58 -6.43
C THR A 226 0.75 25.25 -5.14
N ARG A 227 0.15 24.45 -4.25
CA ARG A 227 0.76 24.08 -2.96
C ARG A 227 2.00 23.21 -3.20
N VAL A 228 1.87 22.18 -4.04
CA VAL A 228 2.94 21.23 -4.34
C VAL A 228 4.14 21.93 -4.98
N LEU A 229 3.91 22.77 -5.99
CA LEU A 229 4.99 23.49 -6.68
C LEU A 229 5.69 24.52 -5.78
N THR A 230 4.91 25.22 -4.94
CA THR A 230 5.48 26.19 -3.99
C THR A 230 6.38 25.49 -2.97
N GLU A 231 5.92 24.37 -2.39
CA GLU A 231 6.71 23.61 -1.43
C GLU A 231 7.98 23.02 -2.06
N ALA A 232 7.89 22.52 -3.29
CA ALA A 232 9.03 22.01 -4.04
C ALA A 232 10.06 23.11 -4.34
N ALA A 233 9.60 24.31 -4.73
CA ALA A 233 10.46 25.46 -4.99
C ALA A 233 11.18 25.96 -3.73
N ILE A 234 10.46 26.07 -2.60
CA ILE A 234 11.05 26.49 -1.31
C ILE A 234 12.12 25.49 -0.84
N LYS A 235 11.87 24.18 -1.03
CA LYS A 235 12.79 23.11 -0.63
C LYS A 235 13.91 22.84 -1.65
N GLY A 236 13.86 23.46 -2.83
CA GLY A 236 14.79 23.18 -3.93
C GLY A 236 14.78 21.71 -4.38
N LYS A 237 13.60 21.06 -4.39
CA LYS A 237 13.49 19.64 -4.73
C LYS A 237 13.90 19.35 -6.17
N VAL A 238 14.57 18.22 -6.37
CA VAL A 238 14.91 17.67 -7.68
C VAL A 238 14.03 16.45 -7.94
N ASP A 239 13.40 16.37 -9.10
CA ASP A 239 12.58 15.23 -9.50
C ASP A 239 13.45 14.19 -10.22
N PRO A 240 13.56 12.94 -9.71
CA PRO A 240 14.40 11.93 -10.32
C PRO A 240 13.78 11.27 -11.57
N LEU A 241 12.51 11.53 -11.90
CA LEU A 241 11.82 11.00 -13.08
C LEU A 241 11.78 9.46 -13.15
N PHE A 242 11.57 8.79 -12.02
CA PHE A 242 11.44 7.32 -12.00
C PHE A 242 10.06 6.82 -12.46
N GLY A 243 9.03 7.63 -12.35
CA GLY A 243 7.67 7.24 -12.68
C GLY A 243 7.31 7.43 -14.15
N LEU A 244 6.16 6.89 -14.54
CA LEU A 244 5.67 7.00 -15.92
C LEU A 244 5.12 8.41 -16.21
N LYS A 245 4.46 9.03 -15.21
CA LYS A 245 3.70 10.28 -15.39
C LYS A 245 4.63 11.46 -15.68
N GLU A 246 5.72 11.55 -14.92
CA GLU A 246 6.70 12.62 -15.02
C GLU A 246 7.37 12.61 -16.39
N ASN A 247 7.76 11.42 -16.88
CA ASN A 247 8.39 11.26 -18.18
C ASN A 247 7.43 11.58 -19.32
N VAL A 248 6.16 11.18 -19.23
CA VAL A 248 5.13 11.57 -20.22
C VAL A 248 4.93 13.07 -20.25
N ILE A 249 4.84 13.74 -19.08
CA ILE A 249 4.66 15.20 -18.99
C ILE A 249 5.83 15.95 -19.66
N ILE A 250 7.05 15.46 -19.49
CA ILE A 250 8.27 16.08 -20.06
C ILE A 250 8.47 15.71 -21.53
N GLY A 251 7.86 14.61 -22.01
CA GLY A 251 8.08 14.08 -23.36
C GLY A 251 9.32 13.19 -23.48
N LYS A 252 9.77 12.56 -22.37
CA LYS A 252 10.83 11.55 -22.36
C LYS A 252 10.26 10.14 -22.53
N LEU A 253 11.12 9.22 -22.95
CA LEU A 253 10.81 7.78 -22.94
C LEU A 253 10.41 7.35 -21.53
N VAL A 254 9.36 6.54 -21.46
CA VAL A 254 8.82 6.01 -20.21
C VAL A 254 9.76 4.92 -19.68
N PRO A 255 10.13 4.92 -18.39
CA PRO A 255 11.08 3.95 -17.82
C PRO A 255 10.43 2.57 -17.55
N ALA A 256 9.71 2.04 -18.53
CA ALA A 256 9.06 0.73 -18.47
C ALA A 256 9.08 0.04 -19.83
N GLY A 257 9.14 -1.30 -19.84
CA GLY A 257 9.22 -2.08 -21.07
C GLY A 257 10.48 -1.76 -21.86
N THR A 258 10.35 -1.48 -23.15
CA THR A 258 11.47 -1.14 -24.05
C THR A 258 12.17 0.18 -23.71
N GLY A 259 11.57 1.03 -22.88
CA GLY A 259 12.21 2.25 -22.38
C GLY A 259 13.09 2.04 -21.14
N MET A 260 13.18 0.81 -20.61
CA MET A 260 14.10 0.48 -19.52
C MET A 260 15.54 0.39 -20.03
N LYS A 261 16.49 0.91 -19.24
CA LYS A 261 17.93 0.67 -19.42
C LYS A 261 18.30 -0.71 -18.87
N CYS A 262 17.73 -1.76 -19.45
CA CYS A 262 18.02 -3.14 -19.11
C CYS A 262 18.66 -3.79 -20.33
N GLU A 263 19.89 -4.28 -20.22
CA GLU A 263 20.64 -4.87 -21.34
C GLU A 263 19.93 -6.11 -21.92
N GLU A 264 19.15 -6.83 -21.11
CA GLU A 264 18.36 -8.00 -21.56
C GLU A 264 17.14 -7.62 -22.41
N ILE A 265 16.58 -6.41 -22.20
CA ILE A 265 15.36 -5.94 -22.88
C ILE A 265 15.71 -4.97 -24.02
N ASN A 266 16.77 -4.19 -23.83
CA ASN A 266 17.29 -3.23 -24.76
C ASN A 266 18.82 -3.43 -24.86
N PRO A 267 19.27 -4.48 -25.57
CA PRO A 267 20.69 -4.65 -25.86
C PRO A 267 21.19 -3.41 -26.58
N ALA A 268 22.41 -2.95 -26.24
CA ALA A 268 23.02 -1.84 -26.95
C ALA A 268 22.98 -2.13 -28.45
N GLU A 269 22.47 -1.18 -29.24
CA GLU A 269 22.50 -1.30 -30.70
C GLU A 269 23.93 -1.65 -31.11
N TYR A 270 24.08 -2.65 -31.99
CA TYR A 270 25.35 -2.89 -32.65
C TYR A 270 25.72 -1.58 -33.34
N GLU A 271 26.74 -0.88 -32.84
CA GLU A 271 27.40 0.16 -33.63
C GLU A 271 27.89 -0.55 -34.89
N GLU A 272 27.22 -0.32 -36.02
CA GLU A 272 27.86 -0.53 -37.31
C GLU A 272 29.10 0.36 -37.28
N THR A 273 30.24 -0.25 -36.98
CA THR A 273 31.55 0.35 -37.22
C THR A 273 31.51 0.84 -38.66
N GLU A 274 31.57 2.16 -38.84
CA GLU A 274 31.73 2.78 -40.16
C GLU A 274 32.82 2.01 -40.90
N ASP A 275 32.40 1.25 -41.91
CA ASP A 275 33.25 0.48 -42.79
C ASP A 275 34.08 1.46 -43.63
N ASN A 276 35.17 1.93 -43.03
CA ASN A 276 36.27 2.58 -43.73
C ASN A 276 37.18 1.47 -44.27
N GLY A 277 36.79 0.87 -45.40
CA GLY A 277 37.72 0.06 -46.16
C GLY A 277 37.09 -0.98 -47.06
N LEU A 278 36.58 -0.54 -48.21
CA LEU A 278 36.58 -1.36 -49.42
C LEU A 278 38.00 -1.88 -49.68
N THR A 279 38.27 -3.11 -49.25
CA THR A 279 39.20 -4.01 -49.90
C THR A 279 38.42 -5.25 -50.30
N ASP A 280 38.18 -5.35 -51.60
CA ASP A 280 37.69 -6.52 -52.33
C ASP A 280 38.47 -7.78 -51.93
N GLU A 281 37.85 -8.68 -51.18
CA GLU A 281 38.10 -10.13 -51.28
C GLU A 281 36.78 -10.89 -51.06
N SER A 282 35.76 -10.56 -51.86
CA SER A 282 34.68 -11.51 -52.14
C SER A 282 35.20 -12.54 -53.14
N ASP A 283 35.75 -13.67 -52.68
CA ASP A 283 35.76 -14.96 -53.41
C ASP A 283 36.53 -16.09 -52.67
N SER A 284 36.26 -16.35 -51.38
CA SER A 284 36.80 -17.59 -50.75
C SER A 284 35.90 -18.33 -49.75
N VAL A 285 34.68 -17.84 -49.48
CA VAL A 285 33.81 -18.50 -48.49
C VAL A 285 32.86 -19.53 -49.11
N TYR A 286 32.67 -19.54 -50.43
CA TYR A 286 31.76 -20.48 -51.10
C TYR A 286 32.37 -21.84 -51.47
N GLU A 287 33.69 -22.04 -51.35
CA GLU A 287 34.29 -23.37 -51.61
C GLU A 287 34.29 -24.29 -50.37
N ASN A 288 34.21 -23.76 -49.15
CA ASN A 288 34.30 -24.59 -47.93
C ASN A 288 32.98 -25.21 -47.46
N PHE A 289 31.83 -24.80 -48.01
CA PHE A 289 30.54 -25.41 -47.67
C PHE A 289 30.15 -26.59 -48.59
N ALA A 290 30.77 -26.71 -49.77
CA ALA A 290 30.51 -27.81 -50.71
C ALA A 290 31.36 -29.07 -50.43
N ALA A 291 32.48 -28.95 -49.70
CA ALA A 291 33.34 -30.09 -49.36
C ALA A 291 32.90 -30.84 -48.09
N SER A 292 32.07 -30.23 -47.23
CA SER A 292 31.62 -30.83 -45.96
C SER A 292 30.41 -31.75 -46.10
N THR A 293 29.69 -31.70 -47.22
CA THR A 293 28.45 -32.47 -47.44
C THR A 293 28.63 -33.69 -48.35
N ALA A 294 29.84 -33.92 -48.87
CA ALA A 294 30.18 -35.12 -49.68
C ALA A 294 30.96 -36.20 -48.90
N ALA A 295 31.18 -36.02 -47.59
CA ALA A 295 31.87 -36.99 -46.73
C ALA A 295 30.95 -37.67 -45.70
N ALA A 296 29.64 -37.63 -45.94
CA ALA A 296 28.61 -38.31 -45.14
C ALA A 296 27.64 -39.08 -46.05
N GLU A 297 28.19 -39.97 -46.87
CA GLU A 297 27.53 -41.18 -47.42
C GLU A 297 28.54 -42.34 -47.40
#